data_AF-A0A7H4N338-F1
#
_entry.id   AF-A0A7H4N338-F1
#
_cell.length_a   1.000
_cell.length_b   1.000
_cell.length_c   1.000
_cell.angle_alpha   90.00
_cell.angle_beta   90.00
_cell.angle_gamma   90.00
#
_symmetry.space_group_name_H-M   'P 1'
#
loop_
_entity.id
_entity.type
_entity.pdbx_description
1 polymer ?
#
loop_
_entity_poly.entity_id
_entity_poly.type
_entity_poly.pdbx_seq_one_letter_code
_entity_poly.pdbx_strand_id
1 'polypeptide(L)'
;MTNPYCESLTALRNAPSHYLKEVGDQWRTPDPLFWGINAMFGPLMLDLFADDSNAKCPVWYTAEDNALTQDWSEILSSIGGAAFGNPPYSRSQYHEKQAITGMTHIMNYAAAQREKGGRYVFLVKSATSERGGRKTRIMSALSAGGLVSICLSGLNPPTTNKGRPARFLLVP
;
A
#
# COMPACT_ATOMS: atom_id res chain seq x y z
N MET A 1 -19.68 -9.16 13.00
CA MET A 1 -20.11 -7.76 12.80
C MET A 1 -19.32 -7.22 11.62
N THR A 2 -19.88 -6.32 10.80
CA THR A 2 -19.15 -5.80 9.64
C THR A 2 -17.97 -4.93 10.10
N ASN A 3 -16.83 -5.04 9.42
CA ASN A 3 -15.64 -4.26 9.73
C ASN A 3 -15.90 -2.76 9.44
N PRO A 4 -15.91 -1.86 10.45
CA PRO A 4 -16.20 -0.44 10.24
C PRO A 4 -15.22 0.24 9.28
N TYR A 5 -13.99 -0.28 9.17
CA TYR A 5 -13.03 0.19 8.18
C TYR A 5 -13.50 -0.07 6.75
N CYS A 6 -13.90 -1.31 6.44
CA CYS A 6 -14.45 -1.70 5.14
C CYS A 6 -15.70 -0.90 4.77
N GLU A 7 -16.59 -0.65 5.74
CA GLU A 7 -17.76 0.19 5.54
C GLU A 7 -17.36 1.62 5.16
N SER A 8 -16.34 2.18 5.83
CA SER A 8 -15.85 3.52 5.54
C SER A 8 -15.21 3.62 4.15
N LEU A 9 -14.48 2.59 3.71
CA LEU A 9 -13.91 2.51 2.36
C LEU A 9 -15.01 2.42 1.31
N THR A 10 -16.03 1.59 1.54
CA THR A 10 -17.18 1.44 0.64
C THR A 10 -17.97 2.74 0.52
N ALA A 11 -18.27 3.39 1.66
CA ALA A 11 -18.95 4.68 1.68
C ALA A 11 -18.15 5.75 0.95
N LEU A 12 -16.82 5.77 1.16
CA LEU A 12 -15.94 6.68 0.43
C LEU A 12 -15.99 6.39 -1.06
N ARG A 13 -15.90 5.14 -1.52
CA ARG A 13 -15.96 4.79 -2.96
C ARG A 13 -17.27 5.19 -3.63
N ASN A 14 -18.38 5.13 -2.91
CA ASN A 14 -19.70 5.46 -3.43
C ASN A 14 -20.02 6.97 -3.42
N ALA A 15 -19.18 7.80 -2.79
CA ALA A 15 -19.41 9.23 -2.77
C ALA A 15 -19.15 9.86 -4.17
N PRO A 16 -19.93 10.87 -4.59
CA PRO A 16 -19.83 11.46 -5.93
C PRO A 16 -18.56 12.30 -6.15
N SER A 17 -17.84 12.63 -5.08
CA SER A 17 -16.60 13.39 -5.09
C SER A 17 -15.86 13.20 -3.77
N HIS A 18 -14.55 13.39 -3.76
CA HIS A 18 -13.71 13.21 -2.57
C HIS A 18 -12.73 14.37 -2.40
N TYR A 19 -12.28 14.58 -1.17
CA TYR A 19 -11.06 15.34 -0.94
C TYR A 19 -9.84 14.44 -1.07
N LEU A 20 -8.74 15.01 -1.55
CA LEU A 20 -7.47 14.30 -1.71
C LEU A 20 -6.94 13.68 -0.41
N LYS A 21 -7.28 14.28 0.73
CA LYS A 21 -6.91 13.78 2.07
C LYS A 21 -7.69 12.52 2.49
N GLU A 22 -8.81 12.22 1.83
CA GLU A 22 -9.72 11.12 2.19
C GLU A 22 -9.37 9.83 1.45
N VAL A 23 -8.87 9.93 0.21
CA VAL A 23 -8.56 8.79 -0.66
C VAL A 23 -7.18 8.17 -0.43
N GLY A 24 -6.48 8.56 0.64
CA GLY A 24 -5.09 8.16 0.90
C GLY A 24 -4.89 6.65 1.01
N ASP A 25 -5.82 5.95 1.66
CA ASP A 25 -5.79 4.50 1.85
C ASP A 25 -6.21 3.72 0.59
N GLN A 26 -6.85 4.39 -0.37
CA GLN A 26 -7.36 3.81 -1.60
C GLN A 26 -6.53 4.22 -2.82
N TRP A 27 -5.37 4.86 -2.59
CA TRP A 27 -4.53 5.35 -3.67
C TRP A 27 -3.97 4.19 -4.49
N ARG A 28 -4.38 4.07 -5.76
CA ARG A 28 -3.89 3.05 -6.69
C ARG A 28 -2.48 3.39 -7.18
N THR A 29 -1.59 2.40 -7.17
CA THR A 29 -0.25 2.52 -7.77
C THR A 29 -0.39 2.66 -9.30
N PRO A 30 0.20 3.69 -9.95
CA PRO A 30 0.16 3.80 -11.42
C PRO A 30 0.84 2.61 -12.11
N ASP A 31 0.29 2.14 -13.24
CA ASP A 31 0.80 0.95 -13.93
C ASP A 31 2.28 1.05 -14.34
N PRO A 32 2.77 2.17 -14.93
CA PRO A 32 4.19 2.27 -15.28
C PRO A 32 5.12 2.17 -14.07
N LEU A 33 4.67 2.67 -12.91
CA LEU A 33 5.42 2.58 -11.67
C LEU A 33 5.49 1.13 -11.20
N PHE A 34 4.36 0.44 -11.17
CA PHE A 34 4.30 -0.96 -10.79
C PHE A 34 5.14 -1.83 -11.72
N TRP A 35 5.08 -1.61 -13.05
CA TRP A 35 5.90 -2.35 -14.01
C TRP A 35 7.39 -2.17 -13.78
N GLY A 36 7.85 -0.95 -13.48
CA GLY A 36 9.23 -0.69 -13.12
C GLY A 36 9.66 -1.46 -11.86
N ILE A 37 8.83 -1.44 -10.81
CA ILE A 37 9.09 -2.19 -9.57
C ILE A 37 9.12 -3.70 -9.85
N ASN A 38 8.16 -4.23 -10.60
CA ASN A 38 8.08 -5.64 -10.94
C ASN A 38 9.27 -6.09 -11.81
N ALA A 39 9.73 -5.25 -12.73
CA ALA A 39 10.92 -5.53 -13.54
C ALA A 39 12.20 -5.63 -12.69
N MET A 40 12.29 -4.87 -11.59
CA MET A 40 13.48 -4.86 -10.72
C MET A 40 13.45 -5.94 -9.63
N PHE A 41 12.28 -6.24 -9.06
CA PHE A 41 12.15 -7.07 -7.86
C PHE A 41 11.23 -8.29 -8.02
N GLY A 42 10.60 -8.42 -9.20
CA GLY A 42 9.63 -9.46 -9.46
C GLY A 42 10.23 -10.86 -9.68
N PRO A 43 9.39 -11.82 -10.06
CA PRO A 43 7.95 -11.66 -10.32
C PRO A 43 7.17 -11.35 -9.02
N LEU A 44 6.37 -10.29 -9.04
CA LEU A 44 5.43 -9.93 -7.97
C LEU A 44 4.12 -10.68 -8.20
N MET A 45 3.77 -11.54 -7.24
CA MET A 45 2.68 -12.52 -7.38
C MET A 45 1.53 -12.27 -6.40
N LEU A 46 1.80 -11.60 -5.27
CA LEU A 46 0.82 -11.29 -4.23
C LEU A 46 0.74 -9.77 -4.00
N ASP A 47 -0.45 -9.18 -3.99
CA ASP A 47 -0.70 -7.78 -3.62
C ASP A 47 -1.36 -7.72 -2.24
N LEU A 48 -0.64 -7.18 -1.26
CA LEU A 48 -1.02 -7.28 0.15
C LEU A 48 -2.15 -6.32 0.56
N PHE A 49 -2.32 -5.20 -0.14
CA PHE A 49 -3.24 -4.13 0.25
C PHE A 49 -3.94 -3.57 -0.98
N ALA A 50 -4.87 -4.35 -1.52
CA ALA A 50 -5.57 -4.03 -2.75
C ALA A 50 -7.08 -4.31 -2.62
N ASP A 51 -7.82 -3.98 -3.66
CA ASP A 51 -9.19 -4.38 -3.92
C ASP A 51 -9.25 -4.89 -5.38
N ASP A 52 -10.35 -5.55 -5.76
CA ASP A 52 -10.55 -6.09 -7.12
C ASP A 52 -10.32 -5.06 -8.23
N SER A 53 -10.59 -3.78 -7.95
CA SER A 53 -10.46 -2.69 -8.92
C SER A 53 -9.05 -2.09 -9.00
N ASN A 54 -8.15 -2.37 -8.06
CA ASN A 54 -6.85 -1.72 -7.98
C ASN A 54 -5.64 -2.66 -7.87
N ALA A 55 -5.87 -3.96 -7.70
CA ALA A 55 -4.85 -4.99 -7.60
C ALA A 55 -3.85 -4.95 -8.77
N LYS A 56 -2.58 -5.24 -8.46
CA LYS A 56 -1.48 -5.27 -9.42
C LYS A 56 -0.89 -6.65 -9.65
N CYS A 57 -1.14 -7.57 -8.73
CA CYS A 57 -0.66 -8.94 -8.78
C CYS A 57 -1.81 -9.92 -9.07
N PRO A 58 -1.52 -11.15 -9.55
CA PRO A 58 -2.53 -12.18 -9.79
C PRO A 58 -3.29 -12.65 -8.54
N VAL A 59 -2.67 -12.58 -7.37
CA VAL A 59 -3.29 -12.87 -6.07
C VAL A 59 -3.28 -11.58 -5.25
N TRP A 60 -4.35 -11.30 -4.51
CA TRP A 60 -4.42 -10.13 -3.64
C TRP A 60 -5.26 -10.40 -2.40
N TYR A 61 -5.08 -9.56 -1.38
CA TYR A 61 -5.95 -9.51 -0.20
C TYR A 61 -6.72 -8.20 -0.18
N THR A 62 -8.02 -8.29 0.08
CA THR A 62 -8.87 -7.12 0.32
C THR A 62 -8.79 -6.64 1.77
N ALA A 63 -9.42 -5.48 2.04
CA ALA A 63 -9.57 -4.99 3.41
C ALA A 63 -10.39 -5.97 4.29
N GLU A 64 -11.33 -6.70 3.68
CA GLU A 64 -12.12 -7.75 4.33
C GLU A 64 -11.28 -8.98 4.65
N ASP A 65 -10.42 -9.42 3.73
CA ASP A 65 -9.50 -10.55 3.95
C ASP A 65 -8.50 -10.26 5.07
N ASN A 66 -8.16 -8.98 5.26
CA ASN A 66 -7.17 -8.47 6.20
C ASN A 66 -5.84 -9.22 6.11
N ALA A 67 -4.93 -8.70 5.28
CA ALA A 67 -3.60 -9.28 5.09
C ALA A 67 -2.85 -9.57 6.41
N LEU A 68 -3.03 -8.79 7.49
CA LEU A 68 -2.35 -9.03 8.77
C LEU A 68 -2.81 -10.28 9.53
N THR A 69 -3.84 -10.97 9.01
CA THR A 69 -4.32 -12.25 9.52
C THR A 69 -3.90 -13.44 8.66
N GLN A 70 -3.29 -13.18 7.50
CA GLN A 70 -2.95 -14.19 6.49
C GLN A 70 -1.47 -14.57 6.58
N ASP A 71 -1.13 -15.84 6.35
CA ASP A 71 0.27 -16.27 6.26
C ASP A 71 0.86 -15.97 4.86
N TRP A 72 1.53 -14.83 4.74
CA TRP A 72 2.07 -14.37 3.47
C TRP A 72 3.14 -15.30 2.90
N SER A 73 4.04 -15.79 3.77
CA SER A 73 5.14 -16.65 3.35
C SER A 73 4.65 -18.02 2.91
N GLU A 74 3.61 -18.55 3.56
CA GLU A 74 2.97 -19.79 3.13
C GLU A 74 2.38 -19.66 1.72
N ILE A 75 1.59 -18.60 1.46
CA ILE A 75 1.04 -18.35 0.12
C ILE A 75 2.17 -18.21 -0.91
N LEU A 76 3.20 -17.41 -0.61
CA LEU A 76 4.34 -17.22 -1.51
C LEU A 76 5.14 -18.51 -1.75
N SER A 77 5.18 -19.44 -0.79
CA SER A 77 5.81 -20.75 -0.98
C SER A 77 5.04 -21.61 -2.00
N SER A 78 3.73 -21.43 -2.08
CA SER A 78 2.84 -22.14 -3.01
C SER A 78 2.85 -21.52 -4.41
N ILE A 79 2.69 -20.18 -4.50
CA ILE A 79 2.55 -19.48 -5.80
C ILE A 79 3.88 -19.02 -6.40
N GLY A 80 4.95 -19.00 -5.60
CA GLY A 80 6.25 -18.47 -5.98
C GLY A 80 6.30 -16.93 -6.05
N GLY A 81 7.47 -16.38 -6.34
CA GLY A 81 7.63 -14.93 -6.53
C GLY A 81 7.79 -14.14 -5.22
N ALA A 82 7.28 -12.92 -5.21
CA ALA A 82 7.36 -11.98 -4.10
C ALA A 82 6.02 -11.23 -3.93
N ALA A 83 5.80 -10.66 -2.75
CA ALA A 83 4.63 -9.83 -2.48
C ALA A 83 4.94 -8.34 -2.65
N PHE A 84 3.97 -7.61 -3.20
CA PHE A 84 3.95 -6.16 -3.31
C PHE A 84 2.99 -5.59 -2.26
N GLY A 85 3.31 -4.41 -1.73
CA GLY A 85 2.39 -3.69 -0.85
C GLY A 85 2.46 -2.19 -1.05
N ASN A 86 1.32 -1.56 -1.31
CA ASN A 86 1.12 -0.12 -1.17
C ASN A 86 0.16 0.10 0.03
N PRO A 87 0.68 0.09 1.26
CA PRO A 87 -0.15 -0.03 2.46
C PRO A 87 -1.02 1.20 2.71
N PRO A 88 -2.13 1.05 3.45
CA PRO A 88 -2.91 2.18 3.93
C PRO A 88 -2.07 3.08 4.84
N TYR A 89 -2.13 4.39 4.58
CA TYR A 89 -1.33 5.41 5.27
C TYR A 89 -2.07 6.06 6.44
N SER A 90 -3.32 5.66 6.71
CA SER A 90 -4.07 6.06 7.89
C SER A 90 -3.40 5.58 9.19
N ARG A 91 -3.85 6.18 10.30
CA ARG A 91 -3.46 5.73 11.64
C ARG A 91 -3.97 4.31 11.88
N SER A 92 -3.35 3.60 12.82
CA SER A 92 -3.75 2.24 13.17
C SER A 92 -5.25 2.13 13.45
N GLN A 93 -5.91 1.25 12.71
CA GLN A 93 -7.30 0.85 12.92
C GLN A 93 -7.35 -0.62 13.33
N TYR A 94 -8.35 -0.97 14.13
CA TYR A 94 -8.53 -2.31 14.66
C TYR A 94 -9.97 -2.76 14.46
N HIS A 95 -10.13 -4.07 14.24
CA HIS A 95 -11.41 -4.74 14.36
C HIS A 95 -11.23 -5.91 15.33
N GLU A 96 -12.04 -5.96 16.38
CA GLU A 96 -11.99 -7.02 17.40
C GLU A 96 -10.57 -7.29 17.96
N LYS A 97 -9.78 -6.21 18.17
CA LYS A 97 -8.37 -6.20 18.63
C LYS A 97 -7.33 -6.63 17.59
N GLN A 98 -7.75 -7.11 16.42
CA GLN A 98 -6.87 -7.37 15.29
C GLN A 98 -6.57 -6.07 14.56
N ALA A 99 -5.29 -5.77 14.31
CA ALA A 99 -4.91 -4.63 13.50
C ALA A 99 -5.32 -4.85 12.03
N ILE A 100 -5.78 -3.78 11.40
CA ILE A 100 -6.10 -3.75 9.96
C ILE A 100 -5.11 -2.82 9.23
N THR A 101 -4.90 -1.63 9.77
CA THR A 101 -3.99 -0.62 9.22
C THR A 101 -2.92 -0.22 10.24
N GLY A 102 -1.99 0.62 9.81
CA GLY A 102 -0.94 1.18 10.66
C GLY A 102 0.43 0.61 10.32
N MET A 103 1.32 1.50 9.86
CA MET A 103 2.63 1.12 9.30
C MET A 103 3.47 0.28 10.28
N THR A 104 3.44 0.56 11.58
CA THR A 104 4.18 -0.23 12.58
C THR A 104 3.74 -1.70 12.59
N HIS A 105 2.43 -1.97 12.55
CA HIS A 105 1.92 -3.35 12.52
C HIS A 105 2.29 -4.03 11.21
N ILE A 106 2.13 -3.33 10.09
CA ILE A 106 2.43 -3.84 8.75
C ILE A 106 3.91 -4.20 8.63
N MET A 107 4.82 -3.32 9.04
CA MET A 107 6.26 -3.56 8.92
C MET A 107 6.75 -4.62 9.91
N ASN A 108 6.20 -4.67 11.13
CA ASN A 108 6.51 -5.74 12.08
C ASN A 108 6.06 -7.11 11.55
N TYR A 109 4.87 -7.17 10.96
CA TYR A 109 4.34 -8.40 10.37
C TYR A 109 5.17 -8.82 9.15
N ALA A 110 5.54 -7.88 8.28
CA ALA A 110 6.43 -8.13 7.15
C ALA A 110 7.79 -8.69 7.59
N ALA A 111 8.37 -8.18 8.68
CA ALA A 111 9.60 -8.71 9.24
C ALA A 111 9.44 -10.16 9.72
N ALA A 112 8.38 -10.46 10.47
CA ALA A 112 8.09 -11.81 10.93
C ALA A 112 7.87 -12.79 9.76
N GLN A 113 7.14 -12.36 8.74
CA GLN A 113 6.88 -13.14 7.54
C GLN A 113 8.17 -13.39 6.75
N ARG A 114 9.05 -12.40 6.65
CA ARG A 114 10.37 -12.55 6.01
C ARG A 114 11.27 -13.57 6.70
N GLU A 115 11.24 -13.67 8.04
CA GLU A 115 11.98 -14.73 8.75
C GLU A 115 11.49 -16.15 8.36
N LYS A 116 10.28 -16.28 7.81
CA LYS A 116 9.77 -17.52 7.20
C LYS A 116 10.17 -17.71 5.73
N GLY A 117 10.98 -16.82 5.17
CA GLY A 117 11.52 -16.94 3.81
C GLY A 117 10.80 -16.13 2.72
N GLY A 118 9.74 -15.39 3.06
CA GLY A 118 9.02 -14.57 2.08
C GLY A 118 9.79 -13.33 1.61
N ARG A 119 9.53 -12.90 0.38
CA ARG A 119 10.10 -11.68 -0.22
C ARG A 119 9.02 -10.61 -0.37
N TYR A 120 9.31 -9.41 0.09
CA TYR A 120 8.33 -8.33 0.19
C TYR A 120 8.91 -7.03 -0.38
N VAL A 121 8.09 -6.32 -1.17
CA VAL A 121 8.41 -5.02 -1.77
C VAL A 121 7.32 -4.03 -1.40
N PHE A 122 7.64 -3.09 -0.53
CA PHE A 122 6.70 -2.05 -0.12
C PHE A 122 6.96 -0.74 -0.84
N LEU A 123 5.91 -0.16 -1.40
CA LEU A 123 5.89 1.20 -1.90
C LEU A 123 5.51 2.13 -0.74
N VAL A 124 6.49 2.78 -0.09
CA VAL A 124 6.23 3.67 1.05
C VAL A 124 6.51 5.13 0.73
N LYS A 125 5.68 6.02 1.28
CA LYS A 125 5.93 7.46 1.30
C LYS A 125 7.18 7.77 2.12
N SER A 126 8.27 8.18 1.48
CA SER A 126 9.44 8.69 2.17
C SER A 126 9.25 10.16 2.55
N ALA A 127 9.58 10.49 3.81
CA ALA A 127 9.83 11.85 4.25
C ALA A 127 11.34 12.10 4.04
N THR A 128 11.68 12.92 3.06
CA THR A 128 13.03 13.46 2.93
C THR A 128 13.26 14.49 4.03
N SER A 129 14.27 14.28 4.89
CA SER A 129 14.76 15.34 5.77
C SER A 129 15.38 16.44 4.91
N GLU A 130 15.03 17.69 5.21
CA GLU A 130 15.46 18.87 4.47
C GLU A 130 16.98 19.09 4.60
N ARG A 131 17.67 19.23 3.46
CA ARG A 131 18.78 20.17 3.35
C ARG A 131 18.61 20.95 2.05
N GLY A 132 18.02 22.14 2.15
CA GLY A 132 17.91 23.10 1.04
C GLY A 132 16.63 23.03 0.18
N GLY A 133 15.49 23.43 0.75
CA GLY A 133 14.45 24.19 0.01
C GLY A 133 13.63 23.53 -1.11
N ARG A 134 13.82 22.25 -1.45
CA ARG A 134 12.92 21.51 -2.36
C ARG A 134 12.40 20.23 -1.71
N LYS A 135 11.13 20.24 -1.29
CA LYS A 135 10.41 19.06 -0.78
C LYS A 135 10.08 18.10 -1.92
N THR A 136 11.04 17.28 -2.33
CA THR A 136 10.76 16.12 -3.17
C THR A 136 10.28 15.00 -2.26
N ARG A 137 8.99 14.67 -2.26
CA ARG A 137 8.54 13.40 -1.67
C ARG A 137 9.07 12.29 -2.56
N ILE A 138 9.67 11.31 -1.94
CA ILE A 138 10.24 10.18 -2.62
C ILE A 138 9.39 8.97 -2.25
N MET A 139 9.04 8.13 -3.19
CA MET A 139 8.52 6.80 -2.87
C MET A 139 9.70 5.85 -2.78
N SER A 140 9.85 5.13 -1.68
CA SER A 140 10.92 4.14 -1.51
C SER A 140 10.34 2.74 -1.66
N ALA A 141 10.97 1.90 -2.48
CA ALA A 141 10.79 0.46 -2.41
C ALA A 141 11.61 -0.07 -1.22
N LEU A 142 11.08 -0.97 -0.41
CA LEU A 142 11.87 -1.66 0.62
C LEU A 142 11.89 -3.16 0.33
N SER A 143 13.06 -3.70 0.05
CA SER A 143 13.32 -5.15 0.08
C SER A 143 13.89 -5.49 1.45
N ALA A 144 13.35 -6.50 2.11
CA ALA A 144 13.76 -6.84 3.46
C ALA A 144 15.19 -7.45 3.57
N GLY A 145 15.99 -7.48 2.50
CA GLY A 145 17.42 -7.86 2.51
C GLY A 145 18.39 -6.70 2.68
N GLY A 146 17.89 -5.46 2.73
CA GLY A 146 18.67 -4.23 2.76
C GLY A 146 17.87 -3.08 2.16
N LEU A 147 18.04 -1.86 2.66
CA LEU A 147 17.28 -0.68 2.23
C LEU A 147 17.62 -0.32 0.77
N VAL A 148 17.00 -0.96 -0.21
CA VAL A 148 17.06 -0.52 -1.62
C VAL A 148 16.05 0.60 -1.81
N SER A 149 16.30 1.76 -1.19
CA SER A 149 15.46 2.94 -1.37
C SER A 149 15.65 3.50 -2.78
N ILE A 150 14.88 2.98 -3.75
CA ILE A 150 14.81 3.59 -5.07
C ILE A 150 14.04 4.89 -4.94
N CYS A 151 14.73 6.01 -5.13
CA CYS A 151 14.09 7.31 -5.03
C CYS A 151 13.30 7.64 -6.30
N LEU A 152 12.00 7.43 -6.29
CA LEU A 152 11.13 7.80 -7.41
C LEU A 152 10.69 9.26 -7.26
N SER A 153 11.45 10.17 -7.87
CA SER A 153 11.11 11.60 -7.94
C SER A 153 9.95 11.84 -8.91
N GLY A 154 8.94 12.61 -8.49
CA GLY A 154 7.81 13.04 -9.34
C GLY A 154 6.48 12.32 -9.12
N LEU A 155 6.47 11.22 -8.38
CA LEU A 155 5.26 10.47 -8.03
C LEU A 155 4.77 10.93 -6.65
N ASN A 156 4.13 12.09 -6.61
CA ASN A 156 3.47 12.53 -5.39
C ASN A 156 2.08 11.86 -5.31
N PRO A 157 1.76 11.09 -4.26
CA PRO A 157 0.36 10.92 -3.91
C PRO A 157 -0.23 12.32 -3.68
N PRO A 158 -1.49 12.54 -4.09
CA PRO A 158 -2.05 13.88 -4.20
C PRO A 158 -1.77 14.74 -2.97
N THR A 159 -1.21 15.92 -3.16
CA THR A 159 -0.96 16.89 -2.09
C THR A 159 -2.23 17.62 -1.73
N THR A 160 -2.39 17.93 -0.45
CA THR A 160 -3.52 18.66 0.11
C THR A 160 -3.63 20.05 -0.54
N ASN A 161 -4.49 20.20 -1.55
CA ASN A 161 -5.00 21.51 -1.89
C ASN A 161 -6.11 21.82 -0.89
N LYS A 162 -5.81 22.68 0.10
CA LYS A 162 -6.79 23.07 1.12
C LYS A 162 -7.93 23.83 0.43
N GLY A 163 -9.11 23.22 0.35
CA GLY A 163 -10.36 23.97 0.21
C GLY A 163 -11.24 23.71 -1.01
N ARG A 164 -11.00 22.71 -1.86
CA ARG A 164 -11.98 22.32 -2.89
C ARG A 164 -12.19 20.81 -2.94
N PRO A 165 -13.45 20.31 -2.90
CA PRO A 165 -13.72 18.94 -3.28
C PRO A 165 -13.30 18.82 -4.75
N ALA A 166 -12.57 17.76 -5.08
CA ALA A 166 -12.20 17.51 -6.44
C ALA A 166 -12.92 16.24 -6.90
N ARG A 167 -13.42 16.27 -8.13
CA ARG A 167 -13.85 15.05 -8.82
C ARG A 167 -12.58 14.28 -9.19
N PHE A 168 -11.98 13.64 -8.20
CA PHE A 168 -11.08 12.53 -8.47
C PHE A 168 -11.98 11.32 -8.63
N LEU A 169 -12.12 10.83 -9.86
CA LEU A 169 -12.47 9.43 -10.01
C LEU A 169 -11.39 8.66 -9.26
N LEU A 170 -11.80 7.68 -8.47
CA LEU A 170 -10.89 6.76 -7.79
C LEU A 170 -9.90 6.10 -8.76
N VAL A 171 -10.12 6.15 -10.08
CA VAL A 171 -9.05 6.00 -11.08
C VAL A 171 -9.44 6.58 -12.47
N PRO A 172 -8.50 6.62 -13.42
CA PRO A 172 -8.57 5.64 -14.53
C PRO A 172 -7.54 4.50 -14.39
#